data_AF-A0A4Q3S5T2-F1
#
_entry.id   AF-A0A4Q3S5T2-F1
#
_cell.length_a   1.000
_cell.length_b   1.000
_cell.length_c   1.000
_cell.angle_alpha   90.00
_cell.angle_beta   90.00
_cell.angle_gamma   90.00
#
_symmetry.space_group_name_H-M   'P 1'
#
loop_
_entity.id
_entity.type
_entity.pdbx_description
1 polymer ?
#
loop_
_entity_poly.entity_id
_entity_poly.type
_entity_poly.pdbx_seq_one_letter_code
_entity_poly.pdbx_strand_id
1 'polypeptide(L)' 'MRKKVLFLDRDGVIFTEQPPDYQLDRLDKIHFMKGVISALADIGTSL' A
#
# COMPACT_ATOMS: atom_id res chain seq x y z
N MET A 1 -4.49 -26.63 4.14
CA MET A 1 -5.39 -25.51 3.76
C MET A 1 -4.65 -24.59 2.79
N ARG A 2 -5.33 -24.02 1.79
CA ARG A 2 -4.72 -22.99 0.93
C ARG A 2 -4.53 -21.72 1.75
N LYS A 3 -3.34 -21.11 1.67
CA LYS A 3 -3.13 -19.77 2.22
C LYS A 3 -3.98 -18.78 1.44
N LYS A 4 -4.70 -17.92 2.15
CA LYS A 4 -5.41 -16.79 1.53
C LYS A 4 -4.35 -15.79 1.07
N VAL A 5 -4.54 -15.23 -0.12
CA VAL A 5 -3.62 -14.26 -0.73
C VAL A 5 -4.42 -13.04 -1.13
N LEU A 6 -3.96 -11.86 -0.74
CA LEU A 6 -4.51 -10.57 -1.12
C LEU A 6 -3.57 -9.94 -2.15
N PHE A 7 -4.07 -9.69 -3.36
CA PHE A 7 -3.36 -8.95 -4.38
C PHE A 7 -3.74 -7.47 -4.27
N LEU A 8 -2.74 -6.60 -4.16
CA LEU A 8 -2.91 -5.17 -4.00
C LEU A 8 -2.16 -4.43 -5.09
N ASP A 9 -2.72 -3.31 -5.51
CA ASP A 9 -2.00 -2.31 -6.27
C ASP A 9 -1.10 -1.48 -5.34
N ARG A 10 -0.16 -0.74 -5.90
CA ARG A 10 0.81 0.09 -5.19
C ARG A 10 0.32 1.54 -5.07
N ASP A 11 0.14 2.22 -6.18
CA ASP A 11 -0.18 3.65 -6.22
C ASP A 11 -1.71 3.82 -6.10
N GLY A 12 -2.16 4.82 -5.35
CA GLY A 12 -3.58 4.99 -5.02
C GLY A 12 -4.14 3.99 -3.99
N VAL A 13 -3.35 2.98 -3.59
CA VAL A 13 -3.76 1.94 -2.62
C VAL A 13 -2.82 1.88 -1.42
N ILE A 14 -1.51 1.67 -1.63
CA ILE A 14 -0.50 1.65 -0.57
C ILE A 14 0.12 3.04 -0.41
N PHE A 15 0.50 3.66 -1.51
CA PHE A 15 1.03 5.02 -1.56
C PHE A 15 0.03 5.97 -2.21
N THR A 16 0.09 7.24 -1.85
CA THR A 16 -0.65 8.27 -2.58
C THR A 16 -0.04 8.46 -3.96
N GLU A 17 -0.86 8.68 -4.99
CA GLU A 17 -0.39 9.01 -6.33
C GLU A 17 0.48 10.28 -6.32
N GLN A 18 1.57 10.27 -7.09
CA GLN A 18 2.55 11.37 -7.16
C GLN A 18 2.54 12.05 -8.54
N PRO A 19 1.55 12.89 -8.85
CA PRO A 19 1.56 13.66 -10.09
C PRO A 19 2.74 14.66 -10.10
N PRO A 20 3.28 15.02 -11.28
CA PRO A 20 2.78 14.64 -12.60
C PRO A 20 3.42 13.37 -13.19
N ASP A 21 4.55 12.89 -12.65
CA ASP A 21 5.34 11.80 -13.25
C ASP A 21 4.95 10.39 -12.76
N TYR A 22 4.19 10.32 -11.65
CA TYR A 22 3.75 9.09 -10.99
C TYR A 22 4.92 8.16 -10.62
N GLN A 23 6.13 8.73 -10.44
CA GLN A 23 7.32 7.99 -10.07
C GLN A 23 7.57 8.08 -8.56
N LEU A 24 7.80 6.93 -7.92
CA LEU A 24 8.32 6.83 -6.55
C LEU A 24 9.83 6.58 -6.59
N ASP A 25 10.57 7.50 -7.19
CA ASP A 25 12.02 7.41 -7.45
C ASP A 25 12.88 8.05 -6.36
N ARG A 26 12.25 8.67 -5.35
CA ARG A 26 12.92 9.34 -4.23
C ARG A 26 12.17 9.14 -2.93
N LEU A 27 12.88 9.20 -1.80
CA LEU A 27 12.31 8.98 -0.46
C LEU A 27 11.27 10.04 -0.08
N ASP A 28 11.46 11.29 -0.51
CA ASP A 28 10.54 12.39 -0.26
C ASP A 28 9.18 12.23 -0.94
N LYS A 29 9.10 11.40 -1.99
CA LYS A 29 7.85 11.07 -2.68
C LYS A 29 7.06 9.93 -2.01
N ILE A 30 7.60 9.28 -0.97
CA ILE A 30 6.96 8.15 -0.29
C ILE A 30 5.95 8.67 0.73
N HIS A 31 4.67 8.63 0.36
CA HIS A 31 3.56 9.02 1.22
C HIS A 31 2.54 7.89 1.29
N PHE A 32 2.31 7.37 2.49
CA PHE A 32 1.35 6.28 2.70
C PHE A 32 -0.09 6.78 2.64
N MET A 33 -0.97 5.93 2.11
CA MET A 33 -2.41 6.09 2.27
C MET A 33 -2.79 6.07 3.75
N LYS A 34 -3.72 6.95 4.16
CA LYS A 34 -4.11 7.10 5.57
C LYS A 34 -4.61 5.77 6.14
N GLY A 35 -3.93 5.26 7.17
CA GLY A 35 -4.33 4.04 7.89
C GLY A 35 -3.95 2.73 7.19
N VAL A 36 -3.27 2.76 6.04
CA VAL A 36 -2.98 1.54 5.27
C VAL A 36 -2.15 0.53 6.05
N ILE A 37 -1.18 0.99 6.85
CA ILE A 37 -0.31 0.09 7.63
C ILE A 37 -1.13 -0.69 8.67
N SER A 38 -1.97 0.00 9.44
CA SER A 38 -2.84 -0.65 10.44
C SER A 38 -3.82 -1.63 9.78
N ALA A 39 -4.46 -1.22 8.68
CA ALA A 39 -5.39 -2.09 7.96
C ALA A 39 -4.72 -3.38 7.43
N LEU A 40 -3.51 -3.26 6.86
CA LEU A 40 -2.77 -4.43 6.36
C LEU A 40 -2.29 -5.34 7.50
N ALA A 41 -1.91 -4.76 8.64
CA ALA A 41 -1.58 -5.53 9.84
C ALA A 41 -2.78 -6.35 10.33
N ASP A 42 -3.94 -5.71 10.46
CA ASP A 42 -5.18 -6.36 10.91
C ASP A 42 -5.60 -7.48 9.96
N ILE A 43 -5.51 -7.26 8.64
CA ILE A 43 -5.77 -8.28 7.62
C ILE A 43 -4.78 -9.44 7.78
N GLY A 44 -3.48 -9.16 7.90
CA GLY A 44 -2.45 -10.18 8.03
C GLY A 44 -2.59 -11.07 9.26
N THR A 45 -3.09 -10.53 10.38
CA THR A 45 -3.30 -11.27 11.63
C THR A 45 -4.66 -11.98 11.70
N SER A 46 -5.65 -11.50 10.94
CA SER A 46 -7.03 -12.05 10.96
C SER A 46 -7.29 -13.11 9.89
N LEU A 47 -6.33 -13.37 8.99
CA LEU A 47 -6.42 -14.36 7.91
C LEU A 47 -5.92 -15.75 8.31
#